data_AF-A0A8X7T2P4-F1
#
_entry.id   AF-A0A8X7T2P4-F1
#
_cell.length_a   1.000
_cell.length_b   1.000
_cell.length_c   1.000
_cell.angle_alpha   90.00
_cell.angle_beta   90.00
_cell.angle_gamma   90.00
#
_symmetry.space_group_name_H-M   'P 1'
#
loop_
_entity.id
_entity.type
_entity.pdbx_description
1 polymer ?
#
loop_
_entity_poly.entity_id
_entity_poly.type
_entity_poly.pdbx_seq_one_letter_code
_entity_poly.pdbx_strand_id
1 'polypeptide(L)'
;MPLNYSKWDNIELSDDSDVEVHPNVDKKSFIRWKQRDIHEKREQRKVQQEQLQAELKTNAALRPRLLDLKEELRISGAPSFKGEMERLTAERVAKGNKDSGANGGSSTDDLILKLLHIINDEPVVKAAAAKSAASAQAEETGPSSAASTSSPTDELTKVLAAQVDSHVSKLDARQSDINTQLKAIDEEESRKITTDGIREGWSSGVRVLALRKLGLDLSIDSI
;
A
#
# COMPACT_ATOMS: atom_id res chain seq x y z
N MET A 1 -20.45 -6.16 -38.36
CA MET A 1 -19.57 -5.67 -37.28
C MET A 1 -18.16 -5.58 -37.83
N PRO A 2 -17.42 -4.46 -37.68
CA PRO A 2 -16.02 -4.38 -38.11
C PRO A 2 -15.15 -5.29 -37.24
N LEU A 3 -14.33 -6.13 -37.87
CA LEU A 3 -13.32 -6.96 -37.19
C LEU A 3 -12.18 -6.06 -36.71
N ASN A 4 -11.94 -6.01 -35.40
CA ASN A 4 -10.87 -5.20 -34.83
C ASN A 4 -9.56 -6.01 -34.76
N TYR A 5 -8.57 -5.60 -35.56
CA TYR A 5 -7.22 -6.19 -35.60
C TYR A 5 -6.22 -5.52 -34.64
N SER A 6 -6.66 -4.58 -33.79
CA SER A 6 -5.83 -3.87 -32.79
C SER A 6 -5.02 -4.79 -31.86
N LYS A 7 -5.49 -6.03 -31.66
CA LYS A 7 -4.75 -7.06 -30.91
C LYS A 7 -3.35 -7.34 -31.48
N TRP A 8 -3.17 -7.21 -32.79
CA TRP A 8 -1.93 -7.55 -33.49
C TRP A 8 -0.93 -6.37 -33.54
N ASP A 9 -1.41 -5.15 -33.29
CA ASP A 9 -0.61 -3.93 -33.31
C ASP A 9 0.22 -3.76 -32.01
N ASN A 10 -0.25 -4.33 -30.90
CA ASN A 10 0.37 -4.20 -29.57
C ASN A 10 1.24 -5.40 -29.15
N ILE A 11 1.71 -6.20 -30.12
CA ILE A 11 2.56 -7.36 -29.81
C ILE A 11 3.99 -6.88 -29.59
N GLU A 12 4.46 -6.92 -28.33
CA GLU A 12 5.85 -6.64 -27.98
C GLU A 12 6.70 -7.93 -28.11
N LEU A 13 7.25 -8.18 -29.30
CA LEU A 13 8.19 -9.28 -29.52
C LEU A 13 9.57 -8.94 -28.94
N SER A 14 10.06 -9.74 -28.00
CA SER A 14 11.43 -9.67 -27.47
C SER A 14 12.47 -10.30 -28.40
N ASP A 15 12.06 -11.11 -29.37
CA ASP A 15 12.94 -11.83 -30.31
C ASP A 15 12.55 -11.55 -31.77
N ASP A 16 12.30 -10.27 -32.09
CA ASP A 16 12.10 -9.84 -33.47
C ASP A 16 13.44 -9.79 -34.21
N SER A 17 13.84 -10.94 -34.76
CA SER A 17 15.05 -11.07 -35.58
C SER A 17 14.95 -10.35 -36.93
N ASP A 18 13.75 -9.92 -37.35
CA ASP A 18 13.49 -9.33 -38.66
C ASP A 18 13.32 -7.79 -38.61
N VAL A 19 13.72 -7.16 -37.50
CA VAL A 19 13.68 -5.70 -37.38
C VAL A 19 14.54 -5.02 -38.44
N GLU A 20 13.93 -4.15 -39.24
CA GLU A 20 14.63 -3.31 -40.20
C GLU A 20 15.43 -2.24 -39.47
N VAL A 21 16.73 -2.20 -39.72
CA VAL A 21 17.67 -1.29 -39.07
C VAL A 21 18.28 -0.38 -40.13
N HIS A 22 18.52 0.88 -39.78
CA HIS A 22 19.17 1.82 -40.69
C HIS A 22 20.54 1.27 -41.13
N PRO A 23 20.98 1.50 -42.39
CA PRO A 23 22.27 1.03 -42.90
C PRO A 23 23.52 1.32 -42.06
N ASN A 24 23.45 2.25 -41.10
CA ASN A 24 24.57 2.67 -40.26
C ASN A 24 24.50 2.14 -38.81
N VAL A 25 23.47 1.37 -38.46
CA VAL A 25 23.29 0.82 -37.11
C VAL A 25 23.48 -0.70 -37.17
N ASP A 26 24.34 -1.24 -36.30
CA ASP A 26 24.55 -2.69 -36.23
C ASP A 26 23.30 -3.37 -35.65
N LYS A 27 22.66 -4.20 -36.48
CA LYS A 27 21.45 -4.97 -36.16
C LYS A 27 21.59 -5.76 -34.86
N LYS A 28 22.74 -6.38 -34.58
CA LYS A 28 22.92 -7.19 -33.35
C LYS A 28 22.93 -6.35 -32.09
N SER A 29 23.60 -5.20 -32.14
CA SER A 29 23.66 -4.27 -31.01
C SER A 29 22.29 -3.63 -30.72
N PHE A 30 21.55 -3.29 -31.77
CA PHE A 30 20.21 -2.70 -31.69
C PHE A 30 19.20 -3.67 -31.07
N ILE A 31 19.18 -4.92 -31.53
CA ILE A 31 18.29 -5.96 -30.97
C ILE A 31 18.56 -6.18 -29.48
N ARG A 32 19.83 -6.31 -29.08
CA ARG A 32 20.22 -6.49 -27.67
C ARG A 32 19.81 -5.30 -26.79
N TRP A 33 19.97 -4.09 -27.30
CA TRP A 33 19.54 -2.89 -26.59
C TRP A 33 18.02 -2.87 -26.42
N LYS A 34 17.26 -3.14 -27.49
CA LYS A 34 15.79 -3.19 -27.47
C LYS A 34 15.28 -4.27 -26.50
N GLN A 35 15.92 -5.43 -26.47
CA GLN A 35 15.63 -6.48 -25.49
C GLN A 35 15.83 -5.99 -24.06
N ARG A 36 16.99 -5.40 -23.75
CA ARG A 36 17.27 -4.85 -22.43
C ARG A 36 16.24 -3.79 -22.04
N ASP A 37 15.93 -2.86 -22.93
CA ASP A 37 14.95 -1.80 -22.69
C ASP A 37 13.55 -2.37 -22.40
N ILE A 38 13.11 -3.39 -23.14
CA ILE A 38 11.85 -4.09 -22.89
C ILE A 38 11.87 -4.78 -21.51
N HIS A 39 12.93 -5.50 -21.17
CA HIS A 39 13.07 -6.15 -19.86
C HIS A 39 13.08 -5.13 -18.72
N GLU A 40 13.86 -4.06 -18.87
CA GLU A 40 13.96 -3.00 -17.87
C GLU A 40 12.59 -2.31 -17.66
N LYS A 41 11.86 -1.99 -18.74
CA LYS A 41 10.50 -1.44 -18.63
C LYS A 41 9.49 -2.41 -17.99
N ARG A 42 9.67 -3.72 -18.19
CA ARG A 42 8.83 -4.74 -17.53
C ARG A 42 9.15 -4.83 -16.04
N GLU A 43 10.43 -4.89 -15.69
CA GLU A 43 10.89 -4.90 -14.30
C GLU A 43 10.47 -3.64 -13.56
N GLN A 44 10.64 -2.46 -14.17
CA GLN A 44 10.19 -1.19 -13.61
C GLN A 44 8.68 -1.19 -13.33
N ARG A 45 7.85 -1.67 -14.27
CA ARG A 45 6.40 -1.78 -14.06
C ARG A 45 6.04 -2.77 -12.96
N LYS A 46 6.68 -3.94 -12.94
CA LYS A 46 6.47 -4.95 -11.89
C LYS A 46 6.84 -4.41 -10.51
N VAL A 47 7.98 -3.74 -10.39
CA VAL A 47 8.42 -3.09 -9.15
C VAL A 47 7.43 -2.00 -8.73
N GLN A 48 6.95 -1.17 -9.67
CA GLN A 48 5.92 -0.17 -9.38
C GLN A 48 4.61 -0.81 -8.89
N GLN A 49 4.16 -1.89 -9.54
CA GLN A 49 2.96 -2.63 -9.14
C GLN A 49 3.13 -3.22 -7.73
N GLU A 50 4.26 -3.85 -7.44
CA GLU A 50 4.59 -4.40 -6.12
C GLU A 50 4.64 -3.31 -5.03
N GLN A 51 5.24 -2.15 -5.33
CA GLN A 51 5.27 -1.00 -4.44
C GLN A 51 3.86 -0.49 -4.12
N LEU A 52 3.03 -0.27 -5.15
CA LEU A 52 1.65 0.18 -5.00
C LEU A 52 0.79 -0.83 -4.22
N GLN A 53 0.99 -2.13 -4.45
CA GLN A 53 0.31 -3.18 -3.69
C GLN A 53 0.77 -3.22 -2.23
N ALA A 54 2.06 -3.03 -1.96
CA ALA A 54 2.58 -2.94 -0.59
C ALA A 54 1.99 -1.71 0.13
N GLU A 55 1.95 -0.55 -0.53
CA GLU A 55 1.29 0.65 -0.01
C GLU A 55 -0.18 0.39 0.32
N LEU A 56 -0.94 -0.25 -0.59
CA LEU A 56 -2.34 -0.59 -0.37
C LEU A 56 -2.53 -1.46 0.88
N LYS A 57 -1.73 -2.51 1.05
CA LYS A 57 -1.76 -3.39 2.23
C LYS A 57 -1.51 -2.61 3.52
N THR A 58 -0.50 -1.73 3.53
CA THR A 58 -0.21 -0.90 4.71
C THR A 58 -1.34 0.08 5.02
N ASN A 59 -1.88 0.77 4.01
CA ASN A 59 -2.99 1.70 4.18
C ASN A 59 -4.26 1.01 4.66
N ALA A 60 -4.54 -0.22 4.19
CA ALA A 60 -5.67 -1.02 4.64
C ALA A 60 -5.56 -1.39 6.14
N ALA A 61 -4.34 -1.62 6.64
CA ALA A 61 -4.09 -1.89 8.06
C ALA A 61 -4.17 -0.63 8.94
N LEU A 62 -3.77 0.54 8.41
CA LEU A 62 -3.80 1.82 9.13
C LEU A 62 -5.20 2.39 9.28
N ARG A 63 -6.03 2.28 8.23
CA ARG A 63 -7.38 2.85 8.19
C ARG A 63 -8.25 2.54 9.42
N PRO A 64 -8.46 1.27 9.84
CA PRO A 64 -9.30 0.98 11.00
C PRO A 64 -8.75 1.59 12.28
N ARG A 65 -7.42 1.61 12.46
CA ARG A 65 -6.79 2.21 13.64
C ARG A 65 -7.01 3.71 13.76
N LEU A 66 -7.03 4.43 12.63
CA LEU A 66 -7.35 5.85 12.63
C LEU A 66 -8.83 6.12 12.95
N LEU A 67 -9.73 5.23 12.53
CA LEU A 67 -11.14 5.32 12.88
C LEU A 67 -11.36 5.03 14.37
N ASP A 68 -10.67 4.04 14.93
CA ASP A 68 -10.68 3.75 16.37
C ASP A 68 -10.21 4.98 17.16
N LEU A 69 -9.07 5.56 16.78
CA LEU A 69 -8.51 6.77 17.40
C LEU A 69 -9.47 7.97 17.32
N LYS A 70 -10.15 8.13 16.18
CA LYS A 70 -11.19 9.15 16.02
C LYS A 70 -12.33 8.96 17.02
N GLU A 71 -12.82 7.73 17.18
CA GLU A 71 -13.89 7.43 18.14
C GLU A 71 -13.42 7.60 19.60
N GLU A 72 -12.19 7.17 19.92
CA GLU A 72 -11.59 7.40 21.23
C GLU A 72 -11.47 8.89 21.55
N LEU A 73 -11.05 9.69 20.59
CA LEU A 73 -10.98 11.15 20.72
C LEU A 73 -12.38 11.78 20.88
N ARG A 74 -13.42 11.20 20.26
CA ARG A 74 -14.80 11.65 20.41
C ARG A 74 -15.36 11.38 21.81
N ILE A 75 -14.97 10.28 22.44
CA ILE A 75 -15.48 9.83 23.75
C ILE A 75 -14.68 10.46 24.89
N SER A 76 -13.36 10.37 24.84
CA SER A 76 -12.46 10.71 25.95
C SER A 76 -11.71 12.04 25.73
N GLY A 77 -11.64 12.51 24.49
CA GLY A 77 -11.10 13.83 24.17
C GLY A 77 -9.56 13.89 24.11
N ALA A 78 -9.03 15.11 24.21
CA ALA A 78 -7.60 15.41 24.14
C ALA A 78 -6.69 14.57 25.09
N PRO A 79 -7.09 14.15 26.31
CA PRO A 79 -6.21 13.32 27.14
C PRO A 79 -5.98 11.92 26.54
N SER A 80 -6.95 11.34 25.84
CA SER A 80 -6.76 10.03 25.19
C SER A 80 -5.66 10.05 24.14
N PHE A 81 -5.64 11.10 23.31
CA PHE A 81 -4.62 11.28 22.28
C PHE A 81 -3.20 11.30 22.88
N LYS A 82 -3.03 11.98 24.03
CA LYS A 82 -1.76 11.99 24.77
C LYS A 82 -1.41 10.64 25.36
N GLY A 83 -2.37 9.97 25.99
CA GLY A 83 -2.19 8.63 26.54
C GLY A 83 -1.80 7.60 25.47
N GLU A 84 -2.39 7.67 24.29
CA GLU A 84 -2.02 6.81 23.15
C GLU A 84 -0.60 7.11 22.65
N MET A 85 -0.21 8.38 22.53
CA MET A 85 1.16 8.75 22.18
C MET A 85 2.17 8.21 23.20
N GLU A 86 1.91 8.37 24.49
CA GLU A 86 2.78 7.88 25.56
C GLU A 86 2.85 6.35 25.55
N ARG A 87 1.71 5.67 25.34
CA ARG A 87 1.65 4.22 25.21
C ARG A 87 2.48 3.72 24.03
N LEU A 88 2.29 4.30 22.85
CA LEU A 88 2.99 3.88 21.63
C LEU A 88 4.49 4.20 21.69
N THR A 89 4.86 5.34 22.28
CA THR A 89 6.27 5.68 22.50
C THR A 89 6.92 4.72 23.50
N ALA A 90 6.26 4.39 24.60
CA ALA A 90 6.73 3.38 25.56
C ALA A 90 6.84 1.99 24.90
N GLU A 91 5.86 1.61 24.08
CA GLU A 91 5.88 0.35 23.34
C GLU A 91 7.05 0.28 22.35
N ARG A 92 7.32 1.35 21.60
CA ARG A 92 8.50 1.44 20.73
C ARG A 92 9.81 1.35 21.52
N VAL A 93 9.91 2.06 22.63
CA VAL A 93 11.11 2.02 23.49
C VAL A 93 11.32 0.62 24.05
N ALA A 94 10.24 -0.07 24.46
CA ALA A 94 10.29 -1.43 24.96
C ALA A 94 10.67 -2.46 23.87
N LYS A 95 10.15 -2.29 22.64
CA LYS A 95 10.52 -3.13 21.49
C LYS A 95 11.97 -2.90 21.03
N GLY A 96 12.51 -1.69 21.23
CA GLY A 96 13.86 -1.33 20.79
C GLY A 96 14.05 -1.49 19.28
N ASN A 97 15.30 -1.61 18.81
CA ASN A 97 15.63 -1.77 17.39
C ASN A 97 15.36 -3.20 16.83
N LYS A 98 14.67 -4.06 17.59
CA LYS A 98 14.62 -5.50 17.32
C LYS A 98 13.61 -5.90 16.24
N ASP A 99 12.57 -5.09 16.03
CA ASP A 99 11.43 -5.46 15.20
C ASP A 99 11.09 -4.39 14.16
N SER A 100 12.02 -4.10 13.25
CA SER A 100 11.57 -3.79 11.88
C SER A 100 10.93 -5.08 11.36
N GLY A 101 9.59 -5.18 11.40
CA GLY A 101 8.84 -6.43 11.25
C GLY A 101 9.29 -7.26 10.06
N ALA A 102 9.14 -8.60 10.10
CA ALA A 102 9.73 -9.66 9.25
C ALA A 102 10.29 -9.35 7.83
N ASN A 103 9.84 -8.30 7.15
CA ASN A 103 10.35 -7.74 5.89
C ASN A 103 11.10 -6.38 6.04
N GLY A 104 11.59 -6.00 7.22
CA GLY A 104 12.28 -4.72 7.46
C GLY A 104 11.38 -3.47 7.42
N GLY A 105 10.06 -3.63 7.37
CA GLY A 105 9.09 -2.52 7.33
C GLY A 105 8.81 -1.95 8.74
N SER A 106 8.49 -0.65 8.82
CA SER A 106 7.99 -0.05 10.07
C SER A 106 6.64 -0.67 10.44
N SER A 107 6.46 -1.02 11.71
CA SER A 107 5.18 -1.57 12.20
C SER A 107 4.01 -0.61 11.95
N THR A 108 2.78 -1.13 11.87
CA THR A 108 1.56 -0.31 11.82
C THR A 108 1.53 0.68 13.00
N ASP A 109 1.90 0.22 14.19
CA ASP A 109 1.97 1.05 15.41
C ASP A 109 3.03 2.15 15.30
N ASP A 110 4.14 1.84 14.63
CA ASP A 110 5.22 2.80 14.39
C ASP A 110 4.81 3.91 13.42
N LEU A 111 4.02 3.56 12.42
CA LEU A 111 3.45 4.47 11.43
C LEU A 111 2.41 5.37 12.09
N ILE A 112 1.54 4.82 12.94
CA ILE A 112 0.57 5.59 13.73
C ILE A 112 1.31 6.57 14.63
N LEU A 113 2.32 6.13 15.39
CA LEU A 113 3.11 7.02 16.23
C LEU A 113 3.72 8.18 15.43
N LYS A 114 4.30 7.92 14.25
CA LYS A 114 4.83 8.98 13.38
C LYS A 114 3.75 9.98 12.99
N LEU A 115 2.54 9.51 12.68
CA LEU A 115 1.40 10.37 12.36
C LEU A 115 0.98 11.22 13.57
N LEU A 116 0.94 10.65 14.77
CA LEU A 116 0.58 11.41 15.98
C LEU A 116 1.59 12.53 16.26
N HIS A 117 2.88 12.29 16.04
CA HIS A 117 3.87 13.36 16.11
C HIS A 117 3.63 14.45 15.07
N ILE A 118 3.32 14.09 13.81
CA ILE A 118 3.00 15.07 12.76
C ILE A 118 1.79 15.93 13.18
N ILE A 119 0.72 15.31 13.67
CA ILE A 119 -0.49 16.02 14.14
C ILE A 119 -0.15 16.94 15.31
N ASN A 120 0.62 16.47 16.29
CA ASN A 120 1.04 17.29 17.42
C ASN A 120 1.98 18.43 17.01
N ASP A 121 2.73 18.25 15.92
CA ASP A 121 3.64 19.26 15.41
C ASP A 121 2.97 20.38 14.62
N GLU A 122 1.74 20.14 14.13
CA GLU A 122 1.00 21.14 13.38
C GLU A 122 0.77 22.43 14.18
N PRO A 123 0.92 23.61 13.53
CA PRO A 123 0.83 24.89 14.21
C PRO A 123 -0.56 25.15 14.80
N VAL A 124 -1.62 24.61 14.18
CA VAL A 124 -3.00 24.76 14.66
C VAL A 124 -3.21 24.02 15.97
N VAL A 125 -2.68 22.80 16.08
CA VAL A 125 -2.75 21.98 17.29
C VAL A 125 -1.87 22.58 18.39
N LYS A 126 -0.64 23.00 18.08
CA LYS A 126 0.24 23.70 19.04
C LYS A 126 -0.36 25.00 19.56
N ALA A 127 -0.97 25.80 18.70
CA ALA A 127 -1.63 27.04 19.09
C ALA A 127 -2.87 26.77 19.96
N ALA A 128 -3.67 25.77 19.62
CA ALA A 128 -4.81 25.37 20.44
C ALA A 128 -4.36 24.80 21.79
N ALA A 129 -3.25 24.05 21.83
CA ALA A 129 -2.66 23.54 23.07
C ALA A 129 -2.14 24.66 23.96
N ALA A 130 -1.43 25.63 23.39
CA ALA A 130 -0.95 26.81 24.11
C ALA A 130 -2.12 27.65 24.67
N LYS A 131 -3.20 27.83 23.90
CA LYS A 131 -4.42 28.53 24.37
C LYS A 131 -5.06 27.80 25.55
N SER A 132 -5.21 26.48 25.46
CA SER A 132 -5.79 25.69 26.55
C SER A 132 -4.94 25.71 27.83
N ALA A 133 -3.61 25.76 27.69
CA ALA A 133 -2.69 25.86 28.82
C ALA A 133 -2.71 27.25 29.45
N ALA A 134 -2.82 28.31 28.65
CA ALA A 134 -2.94 29.69 29.13
C ALA A 134 -4.26 29.93 29.89
N SER A 135 -5.38 29.36 29.42
CA SER A 135 -6.67 29.45 30.12
C SER A 135 -6.71 28.63 31.41
N ALA A 136 -5.96 27.52 31.50
CA ALA A 136 -5.87 26.72 32.72
C ALA A 136 -5.11 27.42 33.86
N GLN A 137 -4.21 28.36 33.55
CA GLN A 137 -3.53 29.19 34.56
C GLN A 137 -4.37 30.38 35.05
N ALA A 138 -5.45 30.74 34.37
CA ALA A 138 -6.30 31.89 34.71
C ALA A 138 -7.46 31.55 35.68
N GLU A 139 -7.72 30.27 35.96
CA GLU A 139 -8.86 29.82 36.78
C GLU A 139 -8.59 29.69 38.29
N GLU A 140 -7.43 30.07 38.82
CA GLU A 140 -7.16 29.99 40.26
C GLU A 140 -7.84 31.08 41.12
N THR A 141 -8.58 32.04 40.55
CA THR A 141 -9.29 33.08 41.33
C THR A 141 -10.73 33.36 40.85
N GLY A 142 -11.72 32.71 41.47
CA GLY A 142 -13.10 33.25 41.58
C GLY A 142 -14.24 32.42 40.95
N PRO A 143 -15.48 32.49 41.49
CA PRO A 143 -16.44 31.37 41.51
C PRO A 143 -17.39 31.29 40.32
N SER A 144 -17.95 30.10 40.18
CA SER A 144 -18.85 29.61 39.13
C SER A 144 -20.13 30.44 38.91
N SER A 145 -20.39 30.79 37.64
CA SER A 145 -21.75 31.04 37.16
C SER A 145 -21.91 30.63 35.69
N ALA A 146 -23.01 29.95 35.42
CA ALA A 146 -23.35 29.22 34.22
C ALA A 146 -23.54 30.06 32.93
N ALA A 147 -23.22 29.39 31.80
CA ALA A 147 -23.70 29.56 30.42
C ALA A 147 -22.70 30.12 29.38
N SER A 148 -22.23 29.20 28.52
CA SER A 148 -21.92 29.38 27.09
C SER A 148 -20.53 29.85 26.64
N THR A 149 -19.47 29.15 27.03
CA THR A 149 -18.20 29.11 26.26
C THR A 149 -17.62 27.71 26.40
N SER A 150 -17.41 26.99 25.28
CA SER A 150 -16.88 25.63 25.31
C SER A 150 -15.55 25.61 26.07
N SER A 151 -15.40 24.64 26.98
CA SER A 151 -14.19 24.41 27.75
C SER A 151 -12.96 24.48 26.84
N PRO A 152 -11.82 25.06 27.26
CA PRO A 152 -10.62 25.16 26.42
C PRO A 152 -10.11 23.79 25.94
N THR A 153 -10.41 22.74 26.71
CA THR A 153 -10.18 21.34 26.35
C THR A 153 -11.04 20.90 25.17
N ASP A 154 -12.26 21.41 25.03
CA ASP A 154 -13.19 21.07 23.95
C ASP A 154 -12.83 21.73 22.63
N GLU A 155 -12.15 22.89 22.65
CA GLU A 155 -11.60 23.48 21.43
C GLU A 155 -10.42 22.65 20.92
N LEU A 156 -9.55 22.23 21.83
CA LEU A 156 -8.46 21.31 21.54
C LEU A 156 -8.92 19.99 20.94
N THR A 157 -9.96 19.38 21.54
CA THR A 157 -10.50 18.10 21.06
C THR A 157 -11.05 18.24 19.64
N LYS A 158 -11.77 19.33 19.36
CA LYS A 158 -12.31 19.62 18.01
C LYS A 158 -11.21 19.80 16.98
N VAL A 159 -10.15 20.54 17.31
CA VAL A 159 -9.00 20.76 16.41
C VAL A 159 -8.28 19.44 16.12
N LEU A 160 -8.02 18.63 17.15
CA LEU A 160 -7.42 17.31 16.98
C LEU A 160 -8.30 16.39 16.12
N ALA A 161 -9.61 16.38 16.36
CA ALA A 161 -10.55 15.54 15.61
C ALA A 161 -10.60 15.94 14.13
N ALA A 162 -10.64 17.24 13.84
CA ALA A 162 -10.58 17.74 12.47
C ALA A 162 -9.28 17.35 11.76
N GLN A 163 -8.15 17.31 12.48
CA GLN A 163 -6.88 16.88 11.91
C GLN A 163 -6.82 15.39 11.62
N VAL A 164 -7.27 14.56 12.57
CA VAL A 164 -7.39 13.11 12.35
C VAL A 164 -8.32 12.84 11.15
N ASP A 165 -9.44 13.55 11.04
CA ASP A 165 -10.36 13.46 9.90
C ASP A 165 -9.72 13.89 8.56
N SER A 166 -8.90 14.93 8.57
CA SER A 166 -8.11 15.33 7.39
C SER A 166 -7.17 14.21 6.95
N HIS A 167 -6.50 13.55 7.88
CA HIS A 167 -5.58 12.46 7.58
C HIS A 167 -6.30 11.20 7.07
N VAL A 168 -7.45 10.85 7.65
CA VAL A 168 -8.29 9.76 7.12
C VAL A 168 -8.73 10.07 5.69
N SER A 169 -9.17 11.30 5.42
CA SER A 169 -9.58 11.72 4.07
C SER A 169 -8.43 11.67 3.05
N LYS A 170 -7.22 12.09 3.46
CA LYS A 170 -5.99 11.98 2.64
C LYS A 170 -5.63 10.52 2.35
N LEU A 171 -5.78 9.64 3.35
CA LEU A 171 -5.53 8.21 3.19
C LEU A 171 -6.53 7.59 2.21
N ASP A 172 -7.80 7.98 2.28
CA ASP A 172 -8.85 7.52 1.37
C ASP A 172 -8.61 7.98 -0.08
N ALA A 173 -8.25 9.25 -0.27
CA ALA A 173 -7.87 9.78 -1.58
C ALA A 173 -6.65 9.03 -2.16
N ARG A 174 -5.63 8.79 -1.34
CA ARG A 174 -4.46 8.03 -1.78
C ARG A 174 -4.82 6.58 -2.13
N GLN A 175 -5.72 5.94 -1.39
CA GLN A 175 -6.23 4.60 -1.71
C GLN A 175 -6.97 4.60 -3.06
N SER A 176 -7.81 5.60 -3.35
CA SER A 176 -8.45 5.69 -4.67
C SER A 176 -7.42 5.88 -5.79
N ASP A 177 -6.42 6.74 -5.58
CA ASP A 177 -5.38 7.00 -6.58
C ASP A 177 -4.56 5.74 -6.88
N ILE A 178 -4.12 5.02 -5.84
CA ILE A 178 -3.38 3.75 -5.99
C ILE A 178 -4.21 2.74 -6.80
N ASN A 179 -5.51 2.61 -6.51
CA ASN A 179 -6.39 1.72 -7.24
C ASN A 179 -6.54 2.12 -8.71
N THR A 180 -6.57 3.42 -9.02
CA THR A 180 -6.57 3.89 -10.43
C THR A 180 -5.25 3.61 -11.12
N GLN A 181 -4.11 3.79 -10.44
CA GLN A 181 -2.78 3.52 -10.98
C GLN A 181 -2.56 2.04 -11.25
N LEU A 182 -2.99 1.16 -10.33
CA LEU A 182 -2.94 -0.29 -10.53
C LEU A 182 -3.78 -0.72 -11.74
N LYS A 183 -5.01 -0.19 -11.87
CA LYS A 183 -5.85 -0.46 -13.06
C LYS A 183 -5.19 0.02 -14.34
N ALA A 184 -4.58 1.19 -14.34
CA ALA A 184 -3.86 1.71 -15.51
C ALA A 184 -2.68 0.81 -15.90
N ILE A 185 -1.89 0.35 -14.92
CA ILE A 185 -0.79 -0.60 -15.14
C ILE A 185 -1.33 -1.94 -15.67
N ASP A 186 -2.39 -2.48 -15.08
CA ASP A 186 -3.01 -3.74 -15.51
C ASP A 186 -3.61 -3.62 -16.94
N GLU A 187 -4.18 -2.46 -17.30
CA GLU A 187 -4.65 -2.16 -18.66
C GLU A 187 -3.49 -2.05 -19.65
N GLU A 188 -2.39 -1.39 -19.28
CA GLU A 188 -1.19 -1.33 -20.11
C GLU A 188 -0.53 -2.70 -20.31
N GLU A 189 -0.53 -3.54 -19.26
CA GLU A 189 -0.05 -4.91 -19.33
C GLU A 189 -0.94 -5.79 -20.20
N SER A 190 -2.26 -5.72 -20.04
CA SER A 190 -3.20 -6.50 -20.85
C SER A 190 -3.24 -6.08 -22.33
N ARG A 191 -2.90 -4.82 -22.64
CA ARG A 191 -2.70 -4.37 -24.03
C ARG A 191 -1.47 -5.02 -24.67
N LYS A 192 -0.43 -5.31 -23.88
CA LYS A 192 0.85 -5.87 -24.35
C LYS A 192 0.82 -7.39 -24.25
N ILE A 193 0.71 -8.06 -25.39
CA ILE A 193 0.79 -9.53 -25.43
C ILE A 193 2.26 -9.92 -25.28
N THR A 194 2.64 -10.36 -24.08
CA THR A 194 3.99 -10.87 -23.78
C THR A 194 3.96 -12.39 -23.67
N THR A 195 5.10 -13.04 -23.91
CA THR A 195 5.25 -14.50 -23.78
C THR A 195 4.84 -15.01 -22.40
N ASP A 196 5.13 -14.26 -21.34
CA ASP A 196 4.73 -14.60 -19.96
C ASP A 196 3.21 -14.57 -19.75
N GLY A 197 2.49 -13.75 -20.51
CA GLY A 197 1.02 -13.68 -20.49
C GLY A 197 0.32 -14.76 -21.32
N ILE A 198 1.06 -15.54 -22.13
CA ILE A 198 0.50 -16.62 -22.95
C ILE A 198 0.38 -17.87 -22.06
N ARG A 199 -0.85 -18.24 -21.69
CA ARG A 199 -1.12 -19.52 -21.01
C ARG A 199 -0.84 -20.68 -21.99
N GLU A 200 0.21 -21.46 -21.73
CA GLU A 200 0.45 -22.72 -22.43
C GLU A 200 -0.57 -23.78 -22.00
N GLY A 201 -1.70 -23.87 -22.70
CA GLY A 201 -2.77 -24.84 -22.42
C GLY A 201 -2.49 -26.28 -22.86
N TRP A 202 -1.27 -26.60 -23.31
CA TRP A 202 -0.98 -27.84 -24.06
C TRP A 202 0.21 -28.67 -23.55
N SER A 203 0.78 -28.37 -22.39
CA SER A 203 1.82 -29.22 -21.78
C SER A 203 1.23 -30.37 -20.95
N SER A 204 0.39 -31.23 -21.53
CA SER A 204 0.02 -32.52 -20.90
C SER A 204 1.02 -33.61 -21.30
N GLY A 205 2.18 -33.62 -20.64
CA GLY A 205 3.16 -34.69 -20.83
C GLY A 205 2.61 -36.02 -20.31
N VAL A 206 2.14 -36.89 -21.21
CA VAL A 206 1.81 -38.29 -20.88
C VAL A 206 3.11 -38.99 -20.50
N ARG A 207 3.32 -39.23 -19.19
CA ARG A 207 4.37 -40.16 -18.74
C ARG A 207 3.93 -41.58 -19.10
N VAL A 208 4.46 -42.12 -20.20
CA VAL A 208 4.40 -43.55 -20.47
C VAL A 208 5.25 -44.24 -19.40
N LEU A 209 4.59 -44.76 -18.36
CA LEU A 209 5.22 -45.64 -17.37
C LEU A 209 5.62 -46.93 -18.09
N ALA A 210 6.91 -47.06 -18.35
CA ALA A 210 7.51 -48.31 -18.81
C ALA A 210 7.38 -49.35 -17.68
N LEU A 211 6.33 -50.16 -17.73
CA LEU A 211 6.19 -51.41 -16.99
C LEU A 211 7.31 -52.36 -17.42
N ARG A 212 8.32 -52.53 -16.57
CA ARG A 212 9.25 -53.66 -16.66
C ARG A 212 9.46 -54.29 -15.28
N LYS A 213 8.62 -55.29 -15.02
CA LYS A 213 8.99 -56.62 -14.51
C LYS A 213 9.63 -56.65 -13.11
N LEU A 214 8.81 -56.90 -12.09
CA LEU A 214 9.09 -57.90 -11.04
C LEU A 214 7.74 -58.40 -10.51
N GLY A 215 7.50 -59.69 -10.71
CA GLY A 215 6.20 -60.33 -10.64
C GLY A 215 5.55 -60.30 -9.26
N LEU A 216 4.24 -60.09 -9.28
CA LEU A 216 3.29 -60.52 -8.26
C LEU A 216 1.94 -60.67 -8.96
N ASP A 217 1.48 -61.92 -9.02
CA ASP A 217 0.18 -62.31 -9.55
C ASP A 217 -0.93 -61.62 -8.74
N LEU A 218 -1.79 -60.87 -9.41
CA LEU A 218 -3.09 -60.48 -8.87
C LEU A 218 -4.16 -60.95 -9.84
N SER A 219 -4.84 -61.98 -9.36
CA SER A 219 -6.01 -62.65 -9.93
C SER A 219 -7.03 -61.65 -10.45
N ILE A 220 -7.50 -61.90 -11.66
CA ILE A 220 -8.64 -61.25 -12.29
C ILE A 220 -9.91 -61.84 -11.65
N ASP A 221 -10.73 -61.00 -11.03
CA ASP A 221 -12.16 -61.29 -10.85
C ASP A 221 -12.98 -60.28 -11.66
N SER A 222 -13.74 -60.81 -12.61
CA SER A 222 -14.72 -60.12 -13.45
C SER A 222 -15.84 -59.46 -12.64
N ILE A 223 -16.33 -58.30 -13.08
CA ILE A 223 -17.55 -58.11 -13.90
C ILE A 223 -17.42 -56.75 -14.62
#